data_AF-V9G653-F1
#
_entry.id   AF-V9G653-F1
#
_cell.length_a   1.000
_cell.length_b   1.000
_cell.length_c   1.000
_cell.angle_alpha   90.00
_cell.angle_beta   90.00
_cell.angle_gamma   90.00
#
_symmetry.space_group_name_H-M   'P 1'
#
loop_
_entity.id
_entity.type
_entity.pdbx_description
1 polymer ?
#
loop_
_entity_poly.entity_id
_entity_poly.type
_entity_poly.pdbx_seq_one_letter_code
_entity_poly.pdbx_strand_id
1 'polypeptide(L)'
;MKHSGQFILLTRLEFYEWLKTQSFKRKISIIQNHHTWAPNYTSFNGSNHFARLEAMKRFHVHTNGWSDIGQNITTFPDGLIAICRSFDTTPAGIKGANTGALCLEHIGNFDTNGDHMTKEHKHTITFLNAALCEVFKLPVDTEHIVYHHWYSPSGTKVYNFKTGVKLNGLPAKSCPGSTFFLGNSVLQAQKNFIPLVQEAYHNLKVKDDDAMTPSERQQFEQLKQTVATLKSEIKALTNSKNVLKKGVQEQGASLKKTGERVKVLENRAKLTQIPSYAQRAISALVQLRDQYGSPVIDTPHGRSADFYSLITVLYRAGLLVKK
;
A
#
# COMPACT_ATOMS: atom_id res chain seq x y z
N MET A 1 4.87 -3.95 -15.94
CA MET A 1 4.95 -2.53 -16.37
C MET A 1 3.55 -1.94 -16.30
N LYS A 2 3.39 -0.77 -15.68
CA LYS A 2 2.11 -0.04 -15.59
C LYS A 2 2.29 1.39 -16.11
N HIS A 3 1.27 1.96 -16.72
CA HIS A 3 1.31 3.31 -17.29
C HIS A 3 0.24 4.22 -16.67
N SER A 4 0.55 5.52 -16.56
CA SER A 4 -0.41 6.57 -16.25
C SER A 4 0.10 7.90 -16.81
N GLY A 5 -0.55 8.41 -17.86
CA GLY A 5 -0.04 9.58 -18.59
C GLY A 5 1.37 9.33 -19.13
N GLN A 6 2.31 10.23 -18.85
CA GLN A 6 3.71 10.07 -19.25
C GLN A 6 4.50 9.08 -18.38
N PHE A 7 3.97 8.68 -17.22
CA PHE A 7 4.72 7.90 -16.25
C PHE A 7 4.64 6.40 -16.54
N ILE A 8 5.78 5.73 -16.43
CA ILE A 8 5.89 4.27 -16.57
C ILE A 8 6.45 3.70 -15.27
N LEU A 9 5.69 2.83 -14.60
CA LEU A 9 6.10 2.16 -13.35
C LEU A 9 6.55 0.73 -13.64
N LEU A 10 7.74 0.39 -13.14
CA LEU A 10 8.52 -0.79 -13.50
C LEU A 10 9.09 -1.45 -12.26
N THR A 11 9.22 -2.77 -12.29
CA THR A 11 10.16 -3.47 -11.40
C THR A 11 11.61 -3.26 -11.87
N ARG A 12 12.60 -3.64 -11.05
CA ARG A 12 14.02 -3.61 -11.44
C ARG A 12 14.28 -4.34 -12.77
N LEU A 13 13.78 -5.57 -12.91
CA LEU A 13 13.94 -6.36 -14.13
C LEU A 13 13.27 -5.69 -15.33
N GLU A 14 12.02 -5.26 -15.17
CA GLU A 14 11.30 -4.59 -16.26
C GLU A 14 12.00 -3.30 -16.70
N PHE A 15 12.59 -2.55 -15.76
CA PHE A 15 13.35 -1.35 -16.06
C PHE A 15 14.61 -1.66 -16.87
N TYR A 16 15.38 -2.68 -16.49
CA TYR A 16 16.62 -3.03 -17.19
C TYR A 16 16.35 -3.51 -18.63
N GLU A 17 15.36 -4.38 -18.82
CA GLU A 17 14.93 -4.83 -20.14
C GLU A 17 14.38 -3.66 -20.99
N TRP A 18 13.59 -2.77 -20.38
CA TRP A 18 13.14 -1.57 -21.05
C TRP A 18 14.33 -0.69 -21.46
N LEU A 19 15.29 -0.44 -20.57
CA LEU A 19 16.45 0.41 -20.81
C LEU A 19 17.32 -0.11 -21.96
N LYS A 20 17.57 -1.42 -22.03
CA LYS A 20 18.36 -2.08 -23.10
C LYS A 20 17.73 -1.97 -24.49
N THR A 21 16.41 -1.86 -24.56
CA THR A 21 15.67 -1.80 -25.82
C THR A 21 15.47 -0.38 -26.34
N GLN A 22 15.82 0.64 -25.55
CA GLN A 22 15.68 2.03 -25.95
C GLN A 22 16.86 2.52 -26.80
N SER A 23 16.59 3.49 -27.66
CA SER A 23 17.60 4.32 -28.31
C SER A 23 17.45 5.75 -27.84
N PHE A 24 18.55 6.37 -27.41
CA PHE A 24 18.57 7.73 -26.87
C PHE A 24 19.33 8.66 -27.83
N LYS A 25 18.75 9.82 -28.11
CA LYS A 25 19.29 10.84 -29.02
C LYS A 25 20.36 11.69 -28.36
N ARG A 26 20.30 11.87 -27.04
CA ARG A 26 21.30 12.67 -26.30
C ARG A 26 22.39 11.80 -25.68
N LYS A 27 23.60 12.35 -25.62
CA LYS A 27 24.69 11.77 -24.84
C LYS A 27 24.38 11.94 -23.35
N ILE A 28 24.30 10.83 -22.64
CA ILE A 28 24.19 10.78 -21.18
C ILE A 28 25.58 10.46 -20.63
N SER A 29 26.05 11.26 -19.68
CA SER A 29 27.39 11.15 -19.11
C SER A 29 27.43 11.31 -17.59
N ILE A 30 26.32 11.71 -16.96
CA ILE A 30 26.25 11.94 -15.51
C ILE A 30 24.92 11.38 -14.98
N ILE A 31 24.98 10.75 -13.81
CA ILE A 31 23.82 10.28 -13.05
C ILE A 31 23.77 11.09 -11.76
N GLN A 32 22.75 11.94 -11.60
CA GLN A 32 22.54 12.77 -10.42
C GLN A 32 21.61 12.04 -9.46
N ASN A 33 22.07 11.75 -8.24
CA ASN A 33 21.26 11.15 -7.18
C ASN A 33 20.72 12.22 -6.26
N HIS A 34 19.40 12.20 -6.07
CA HIS A 34 18.63 13.15 -5.30
C HIS A 34 17.70 12.43 -4.34
N HIS A 35 17.31 13.11 -3.28
CA HIS A 35 16.11 12.76 -2.53
C HIS A 35 15.06 13.82 -2.77
N THR A 36 13.79 13.43 -2.70
CA THR A 36 12.70 14.40 -2.81
C THR A 36 12.65 15.38 -1.62
N TRP A 37 13.12 14.95 -0.43
CA TRP A 37 12.85 15.56 0.88
C TRP A 37 11.35 15.58 1.23
N ALA A 38 10.50 16.07 0.33
CA ALA A 38 9.06 15.89 0.30
C ALA A 38 8.61 15.60 -1.15
N PRO A 39 7.83 14.53 -1.41
CA PRO A 39 7.25 13.59 -0.46
C PRO A 39 8.28 12.62 0.16
N ASN A 40 8.22 12.44 1.48
CA ASN A 40 9.02 11.43 2.20
C ASN A 40 8.25 10.11 2.35
N TYR A 41 8.78 9.13 3.10
CA TYR A 41 8.12 7.82 3.25
C TYR A 41 6.73 7.93 3.88
N THR A 42 6.48 8.87 4.79
CA THR A 42 5.15 9.07 5.40
C THR A 42 4.08 9.48 4.40
N SER A 43 4.48 10.03 3.25
CA SER A 43 3.58 10.39 2.15
C SER A 43 3.31 9.24 1.18
N PHE A 44 3.96 8.09 1.36
CA PHE A 44 3.86 6.93 0.48
C PHE A 44 3.15 5.76 1.18
N ASN A 45 2.12 5.20 0.54
CA ASN A 45 1.29 4.16 1.14
C ASN A 45 1.38 2.80 0.42
N GLY A 46 2.38 2.61 -0.45
CA GLY A 46 2.56 1.37 -1.23
C GLY A 46 1.65 1.24 -2.46
N SER A 47 0.73 2.16 -2.69
CA SER A 47 -0.21 2.10 -3.82
C SER A 47 -0.42 3.43 -4.56
N ASN A 48 0.14 4.52 -4.05
CA ASN A 48 -0.08 5.88 -4.54
C ASN A 48 1.04 6.42 -5.45
N HIS A 49 1.82 5.54 -6.11
CA HIS A 49 2.98 5.93 -6.95
C HIS A 49 2.64 7.02 -7.96
N PHE A 50 1.67 6.77 -8.85
CA PHE A 50 1.29 7.74 -9.88
C PHE A 50 0.73 9.04 -9.28
N ALA A 51 -0.03 8.95 -8.18
CA ALA A 51 -0.52 10.13 -7.49
C ALA A 51 0.62 10.98 -6.89
N ARG A 52 1.72 10.37 -6.42
CA ARG A 52 2.92 11.10 -5.97
C ARG A 52 3.64 11.75 -7.14
N LEU A 53 3.82 11.05 -8.25
CA LEU A 53 4.46 11.59 -9.46
C LEU A 53 3.68 12.79 -10.02
N GLU A 54 2.36 12.67 -10.13
CA GLU A 54 1.50 13.76 -10.60
C GLU A 54 1.53 14.96 -9.64
N ALA A 55 1.49 14.71 -8.32
CA ALA A 55 1.60 15.79 -7.34
C ALA A 55 2.94 16.54 -7.43
N MET A 56 4.05 15.82 -7.61
CA MET A 56 5.37 16.43 -7.82
C MET A 56 5.44 17.20 -9.14
N LYS A 57 4.91 16.63 -10.24
CA LYS A 57 4.83 17.32 -11.53
C LYS A 57 4.03 18.62 -11.41
N ARG A 58 2.85 18.57 -10.80
CA ARG A 58 1.98 19.73 -10.59
C ARG A 58 2.68 20.83 -9.80
N PHE A 59 3.41 20.46 -8.73
CA PHE A 59 4.22 21.42 -7.97
C PHE A 59 5.33 22.03 -8.83
N HIS A 60 6.09 21.21 -9.56
CA HIS A 60 7.14 21.70 -10.46
C HIS A 60 6.62 22.64 -11.56
N VAL A 61 5.47 22.33 -12.15
CA VAL A 61 4.89 23.14 -13.23
C VAL A 61 4.29 24.43 -12.68
N HIS A 62 3.40 24.35 -11.69
CA HIS A 62 2.62 25.51 -11.28
C HIS A 62 3.28 26.35 -10.19
N THR A 63 4.16 25.77 -9.37
CA THR A 63 4.89 26.51 -8.35
C THR A 63 6.26 26.97 -8.86
N ASN A 64 7.02 26.08 -9.50
CA ASN A 64 8.38 26.42 -9.96
C ASN A 64 8.42 26.97 -11.40
N GLY A 65 7.30 26.94 -12.13
CA GLY A 65 7.23 27.41 -13.52
C GLY A 65 7.98 26.51 -14.52
N TRP A 66 8.23 25.24 -14.17
CA TRP A 66 8.92 24.32 -15.06
C TRP A 66 7.99 23.75 -16.12
N SER A 67 8.56 23.28 -17.23
CA SER A 67 7.76 22.66 -18.31
C SER A 67 7.23 21.27 -17.95
N ASP A 68 7.83 20.60 -16.96
CA ASP A 68 7.49 19.23 -16.55
C ASP A 68 8.10 18.94 -15.15
N ILE A 69 7.82 17.75 -14.62
CA ILE A 69 8.51 17.17 -13.46
C ILE A 69 10.03 17.20 -13.67
N GLY A 70 10.81 17.58 -12.65
CA GLY A 70 12.24 17.89 -12.82
C GLY A 70 13.12 16.69 -13.17
N GLN A 71 12.83 15.53 -12.59
CA GLN A 71 13.64 14.33 -12.69
C GLN A 71 13.26 13.43 -13.88
N ASN A 72 14.23 12.66 -14.37
CA ASN A 72 14.01 11.66 -15.39
C ASN A 72 13.46 10.35 -14.79
N ILE A 73 13.93 9.99 -13.60
CA ILE A 73 13.54 8.75 -12.93
C ILE A 73 13.18 9.06 -11.47
N THR A 74 12.18 8.35 -10.94
CA THR A 74 11.88 8.31 -9.51
C THR A 74 11.93 6.89 -8.99
N THR A 75 12.46 6.68 -7.78
CA THR A 75 12.42 5.37 -7.10
C THR A 75 11.60 5.45 -5.81
N PHE A 76 11.03 4.31 -5.42
CA PHE A 76 10.09 4.22 -4.32
C PHE A 76 10.57 3.29 -3.18
N PRO A 77 10.05 3.46 -1.95
CA PRO A 77 10.42 2.64 -0.79
C PRO A 77 10.15 1.14 -0.95
N ASP A 78 9.22 0.77 -1.82
CA ASP A 78 8.85 -0.61 -2.14
C ASP A 78 9.69 -1.23 -3.27
N GLY A 79 10.65 -0.47 -3.81
CA GLY A 79 11.60 -0.93 -4.82
C GLY A 79 11.12 -0.79 -6.28
N LEU A 80 9.98 -0.14 -6.52
CA LEU A 80 9.57 0.21 -7.87
C LEU A 80 10.31 1.44 -8.41
N ILE A 81 10.46 1.47 -9.74
CA ILE A 81 11.12 2.52 -10.50
C ILE A 81 10.09 3.15 -11.43
N ALA A 82 10.05 4.48 -11.51
CA ALA A 82 9.22 5.21 -12.45
C ALA A 82 10.05 5.99 -13.45
N ILE A 83 9.81 5.78 -14.74
CA ILE A 83 10.22 6.71 -15.80
C ILE A 83 9.29 7.92 -15.74
N CYS A 84 9.88 9.11 -15.70
CA CYS A 84 9.19 10.37 -15.49
C CYS A 84 9.36 11.30 -16.69
N ARG A 85 10.38 12.17 -16.68
CA ARG A 85 10.75 12.97 -17.83
C ARG A 85 11.53 12.11 -18.83
N SER A 86 11.26 12.28 -20.12
CA SER A 86 11.98 11.59 -21.21
C SER A 86 13.49 11.63 -21.00
N PHE A 87 14.17 10.52 -21.27
CA PHE A 87 15.62 10.46 -21.21
C PHE A 87 16.27 11.25 -22.32
N ASP A 88 15.55 11.76 -23.33
CA ASP A 88 16.08 12.70 -24.32
C ASP A 88 15.89 14.17 -23.92
N THR A 89 15.23 14.42 -22.78
CA THR A 89 15.03 15.77 -22.25
C THR A 89 15.96 15.97 -21.05
N THR A 90 16.75 17.04 -21.08
CA THR A 90 17.59 17.47 -19.97
C THR A 90 16.76 17.65 -18.68
N PRO A 91 17.21 17.10 -17.53
CA PRO A 91 16.49 17.27 -16.27
C PRO A 91 16.53 18.71 -15.76
N ALA A 92 15.66 19.01 -14.79
CA ALA A 92 15.76 20.16 -13.92
C ALA A 92 16.22 19.73 -12.51
N GLY A 93 17.37 19.03 -12.43
CA GLY A 93 17.92 18.50 -11.18
C GLY A 93 18.83 19.50 -10.47
N ILE A 94 20.04 19.68 -10.99
CA ILE A 94 21.07 20.57 -10.45
C ILE A 94 21.23 21.78 -11.38
N LYS A 95 20.79 22.94 -10.93
CA LYS A 95 20.92 24.19 -11.69
C LYS A 95 22.38 24.41 -12.09
N GLY A 96 22.64 24.67 -13.37
CA GLY A 96 23.99 24.85 -13.92
C GLY A 96 24.78 23.58 -14.21
N ALA A 97 24.26 22.40 -13.85
CA ALA A 97 24.95 21.11 -14.03
C ALA A 97 24.07 20.00 -14.64
N ASN A 98 22.98 20.34 -15.35
CA ASN A 98 22.06 19.36 -15.94
C ASN A 98 22.50 18.80 -17.30
N THR A 99 23.44 19.45 -17.99
CA THR A 99 23.88 19.02 -19.32
C THR A 99 24.49 17.62 -19.27
N GLY A 100 23.98 16.70 -20.09
CA GLY A 100 24.42 15.30 -20.09
C GLY A 100 23.93 14.47 -18.89
N ALA A 101 23.15 15.05 -17.98
CA ALA A 101 22.72 14.35 -16.77
C ALA A 101 21.43 13.53 -16.96
N LEU A 102 21.28 12.45 -16.21
CA LEU A 102 19.99 11.91 -15.79
C LEU A 102 19.80 12.25 -14.32
N CYS A 103 18.63 12.80 -13.96
CA CYS A 103 18.29 13.05 -12.56
C CYS A 103 17.44 11.90 -12.01
N LEU A 104 17.93 11.30 -10.93
CA LEU A 104 17.28 10.24 -10.15
C LEU A 104 16.76 10.85 -8.85
N GLU A 105 15.45 10.91 -8.69
CA GLU A 105 14.81 11.45 -7.50
C GLU A 105 14.25 10.32 -6.65
N HIS A 106 14.87 10.05 -5.50
CA HIS A 106 14.45 8.98 -4.60
C HIS A 106 13.39 9.52 -3.62
N ILE A 107 12.18 8.93 -3.60
CA ILE A 107 11.12 9.31 -2.66
C ILE A 107 11.64 9.10 -1.25
N GLY A 108 11.70 10.15 -0.44
CA GLY A 108 12.29 10.08 0.89
C GLY A 108 12.98 11.36 1.35
N ASN A 109 13.17 11.46 2.66
CA ASN A 109 14.04 12.42 3.33
C ASN A 109 15.20 11.68 4.01
N PHE A 110 16.32 11.46 3.32
CA PHE A 110 17.49 10.79 3.90
C PHE A 110 18.46 11.73 4.65
N ASP A 111 18.00 12.87 5.14
CA ASP A 111 18.74 13.64 6.14
C ASP A 111 18.67 12.97 7.52
N THR A 112 19.55 13.40 8.43
CA THR A 112 19.55 12.96 9.82
C THR A 112 18.16 13.20 10.44
N ASN A 113 17.64 12.21 11.16
CA ASN A 113 16.28 12.18 11.72
C ASN A 113 15.14 12.12 10.68
N GLY A 114 15.47 11.87 9.41
CA GLY A 114 14.51 11.59 8.36
C GLY A 114 14.17 10.10 8.22
N ASP A 115 13.89 9.68 6.99
CA ASP A 115 13.54 8.31 6.66
C ASP A 115 14.74 7.37 6.76
N HIS A 116 14.50 6.19 7.34
CA HIS A 116 15.42 5.08 7.25
C HIS A 116 15.20 4.34 5.93
N MET A 117 16.18 4.42 5.03
CA MET A 117 16.12 3.75 3.73
C MET A 117 15.87 2.24 3.89
N THR A 118 14.77 1.75 3.33
CA THR A 118 14.43 0.31 3.33
C THR A 118 15.46 -0.50 2.55
N LYS A 119 15.57 -1.80 2.85
CA LYS A 119 16.42 -2.73 2.10
C LYS A 119 16.08 -2.74 0.61
N GLU A 120 14.79 -2.74 0.27
CA GLU A 120 14.34 -2.72 -1.13
C GLU A 120 14.67 -1.43 -1.84
N HIS A 121 14.53 -0.27 -1.18
CA HIS A 121 14.89 0.99 -1.80
C HIS A 121 16.40 1.09 -1.99
N LYS A 122 17.19 0.69 -0.99
CA LYS A 122 18.66 0.62 -1.08
C LYS A 122 19.11 -0.22 -2.27
N HIS A 123 18.56 -1.43 -2.41
CA HIS A 123 18.85 -2.32 -3.54
C HIS A 123 18.43 -1.72 -4.88
N THR A 124 17.28 -1.04 -4.93
CA THR A 124 16.80 -0.39 -6.15
C THR A 124 17.67 0.77 -6.58
N ILE A 125 18.15 1.58 -5.65
CA ILE A 125 19.02 2.72 -5.94
C ILE A 125 20.38 2.24 -6.47
N THR A 126 20.99 1.22 -5.84
CA THR A 126 22.27 0.67 -6.31
C THR A 126 22.13 -0.01 -7.66
N PHE A 127 21.09 -0.83 -7.85
CA PHE A 127 20.75 -1.45 -9.12
C PHE A 127 20.55 -0.41 -10.23
N LEU A 128 19.78 0.64 -9.95
CA LEU A 128 19.45 1.66 -10.94
C LEU A 128 20.71 2.39 -11.44
N ASN A 129 21.60 2.79 -10.52
CA ASN A 129 22.86 3.42 -10.90
C ASN A 129 23.74 2.46 -11.71
N ALA A 130 23.81 1.18 -11.32
CA ALA A 130 24.58 0.18 -12.04
C ALA A 130 24.06 -0.06 -13.47
N ALA A 131 22.74 -0.27 -13.62
CA ALA A 131 22.09 -0.47 -14.91
C ALA A 131 22.28 0.72 -15.86
N LEU A 132 22.22 1.94 -15.32
CA LEU A 132 22.47 3.16 -16.10
C LEU A 132 23.96 3.25 -16.51
N CYS A 133 24.89 2.97 -15.60
CA CYS A 133 26.32 2.94 -15.94
C CYS A 133 26.61 1.91 -17.03
N GLU A 134 25.98 0.74 -16.98
CA GLU A 134 26.16 -0.29 -17.99
C GLU A 134 25.66 0.14 -19.37
N VAL A 135 24.39 0.55 -19.48
CA VAL A 135 23.78 0.89 -20.77
C VAL A 135 24.42 2.13 -21.39
N PHE A 136 24.79 3.12 -20.57
CA PHE A 136 25.46 4.35 -21.04
C PHE A 136 26.98 4.25 -21.06
N LYS A 137 27.56 3.08 -20.73
CA LYS A 137 29.00 2.83 -20.71
C LYS A 137 29.78 3.84 -19.86
N LEU A 138 29.24 4.16 -18.69
CA LEU A 138 29.85 5.06 -17.72
C LEU A 138 30.69 4.28 -16.71
N PRO A 139 31.87 4.78 -16.33
CA PRO A 139 32.60 4.27 -15.18
C PRO A 139 31.75 4.32 -13.90
N VAL A 140 31.87 3.29 -13.05
CA VAL A 140 31.22 3.28 -11.73
C VAL A 140 32.13 3.98 -10.73
N ASP A 141 32.07 5.32 -10.76
CA ASP A 141 32.85 6.20 -9.90
C ASP A 141 32.06 7.47 -9.52
N THR A 142 32.71 8.34 -8.74
CA THR A 142 32.12 9.59 -8.25
C THR A 142 32.22 10.75 -9.25
N GLU A 143 32.88 10.57 -10.40
CA GLU A 143 32.91 11.56 -11.47
C GLU A 143 31.65 11.47 -12.36
N HIS A 144 31.05 10.27 -12.43
CA HIS A 144 29.85 9.98 -13.22
C HIS A 144 28.60 9.76 -12.37
N ILE A 145 28.74 9.22 -11.16
CA ILE A 145 27.65 9.07 -10.20
C ILE A 145 27.78 10.16 -9.14
N VAL A 146 26.95 11.20 -9.26
CA VAL A 146 27.11 12.44 -8.48
C VAL A 146 25.93 12.70 -7.57
N TYR A 147 26.18 13.41 -6.47
CA TYR A 147 25.13 13.90 -5.57
C TYR A 147 24.89 15.40 -5.78
N HIS A 148 23.67 15.85 -5.55
CA HIS A 148 23.35 17.28 -5.58
C HIS A 148 24.20 18.09 -4.59
N HIS A 149 24.47 17.53 -3.41
CA HIS A 149 25.29 18.14 -2.36
C HIS A 149 26.70 18.56 -2.84
N TRP A 150 27.19 18.00 -3.95
CA TRP A 150 28.53 18.29 -4.45
C TRP A 150 28.61 19.53 -5.33
N TYR A 151 27.50 20.26 -5.47
CA TYR A 151 27.37 21.45 -6.30
C TYR A 151 26.88 22.65 -5.49
N SER A 152 27.37 23.83 -5.87
CA SER A 152 26.89 25.12 -5.40
C SER A 152 25.51 25.45 -5.99
N PRO A 153 24.82 26.50 -5.50
CA PRO A 153 23.55 26.96 -6.09
C PRO A 153 23.62 27.32 -7.58
N SER A 154 24.82 27.66 -8.10
CA SER A 154 25.07 27.97 -9.50
C SER A 154 25.51 26.76 -10.34
N GLY A 155 25.67 25.58 -9.73
CA GLY A 155 26.13 24.36 -10.42
C GLY A 155 27.64 24.21 -10.49
N THR A 156 28.40 25.03 -9.76
CA THR A 156 29.85 24.87 -9.67
C THR A 156 30.18 23.74 -8.71
N LYS A 157 31.18 22.90 -9.04
CA LYS A 157 31.63 21.82 -8.16
C LYS A 157 32.22 22.41 -6.87
N VAL A 158 31.80 21.90 -5.72
CA VAL A 158 32.37 22.25 -4.40
C VAL A 158 33.22 21.14 -3.79
N TYR A 159 33.43 20.05 -4.56
CA TYR A 159 34.39 18.99 -4.28
C TYR A 159 35.13 18.61 -5.55
N ASN A 160 36.37 18.15 -5.41
CA ASN A 160 37.01 17.33 -6.42
C ASN A 160 36.38 15.93 -6.33
N PHE A 161 35.72 15.49 -7.39
CA PHE A 161 34.95 14.25 -7.36
C PHE A 161 35.83 13.00 -7.31
N LYS A 162 37.06 13.07 -7.83
CA LYS A 162 37.99 11.94 -7.78
C LYS A 162 38.64 11.78 -6.40
N THR A 163 39.07 12.89 -5.78
CA THR A 163 39.83 12.84 -4.52
C THR A 163 38.98 13.08 -3.27
N GLY A 164 37.76 13.61 -3.44
CA GLY A 164 36.88 14.01 -2.35
C GLY A 164 37.30 15.25 -1.59
N VAL A 165 38.37 15.93 -2.02
CA VAL A 165 38.84 17.19 -1.45
C VAL A 165 37.79 18.29 -1.66
N LYS A 166 37.47 19.04 -0.61
CA LYS A 166 36.60 20.23 -0.71
C LYS A 166 37.26 21.30 -1.56
N LEU A 167 36.49 21.90 -2.45
CA LEU A 167 36.86 23.08 -3.24
C LEU A 167 36.20 24.32 -2.63
N ASN A 168 36.52 25.48 -3.19
CA ASN A 168 35.88 26.74 -2.79
C ASN A 168 34.39 26.73 -3.09
N GLY A 169 33.59 27.26 -2.16
CA GLY A 169 32.14 27.37 -2.27
C GLY A 169 31.40 26.50 -1.26
N LEU A 170 30.08 26.68 -1.20
CA LEU A 170 29.20 25.94 -0.31
C LEU A 170 28.18 25.12 -1.12
N PRO A 171 27.85 23.90 -0.67
CA PRO A 171 26.76 23.11 -1.23
C PRO A 171 25.45 23.89 -1.29
N ALA A 172 24.66 23.68 -2.34
CA ALA A 172 23.33 24.27 -2.45
C ALA A 172 22.34 23.70 -1.41
N LYS A 173 22.51 22.42 -1.05
CA LYS A 173 21.55 21.65 -0.24
C LYS A 173 22.18 20.36 0.28
N SER A 174 21.52 19.70 1.24
CA SER A 174 21.94 18.41 1.82
C SER A 174 21.68 17.20 0.89
N CYS A 175 20.78 17.35 -0.08
CA CYS A 175 20.35 16.33 -1.05
C CYS A 175 21.52 15.54 -1.67
N PRO A 176 21.49 14.18 -1.72
CA PRO A 176 20.37 13.29 -1.45
C PRO A 176 20.10 13.00 0.04
N GLY A 177 20.72 13.75 0.94
CA GLY A 177 20.47 13.69 2.38
C GLY A 177 21.71 13.29 3.16
N SER A 178 21.92 13.88 4.34
CA SER A 178 23.11 13.70 5.18
C SER A 178 23.40 12.26 5.62
N THR A 179 22.45 11.34 5.51
CA THR A 179 22.61 9.92 5.83
C THR A 179 22.43 8.99 4.62
N PHE A 180 22.30 9.54 3.41
CA PHE A 180 22.19 8.77 2.18
C PHE A 180 23.41 7.86 2.00
N PHE A 181 23.21 6.54 2.14
CA PHE A 181 24.30 5.56 2.20
C PHE A 181 25.41 5.96 3.19
N LEU A 182 25.02 6.36 4.41
CA LEU A 182 25.92 6.76 5.50
C LEU A 182 26.65 8.10 5.31
N GLY A 183 26.34 8.87 4.25
CA GLY A 183 26.82 10.25 4.13
C GLY A 183 26.73 10.83 2.73
N ASN A 184 26.63 12.15 2.64
CA ASN A 184 26.49 12.90 1.38
C ASN A 184 27.77 13.57 0.87
N SER A 185 28.94 13.32 1.48
CA SER A 185 30.22 13.79 0.91
C SER A 185 30.73 12.82 -0.16
N VAL A 186 31.62 13.30 -1.03
CA VAL A 186 32.28 12.45 -2.05
C VAL A 186 32.99 11.26 -1.40
N LEU A 187 33.76 11.48 -0.33
CA LEU A 187 34.47 10.41 0.39
C LEU A 187 33.51 9.38 0.99
N GLN A 188 32.35 9.81 1.51
CA GLN A 188 31.35 8.87 2.03
C GLN A 188 30.70 8.06 0.90
N ALA A 189 30.43 8.66 -0.25
CA ALA A 189 29.94 7.92 -1.41
C ALA A 189 30.98 6.90 -1.92
N GLN A 190 32.25 7.29 -2.04
CA GLN A 190 33.34 6.39 -2.42
C GLN A 190 33.48 5.20 -1.45
N LYS A 191 33.27 5.43 -0.15
CA LYS A 191 33.37 4.39 0.87
C LYS A 191 32.15 3.47 0.94
N ASN A 192 30.94 4.02 0.80
CA ASN A 192 29.72 3.32 1.22
C ASN A 192 28.68 3.12 0.11
N PHE A 193 28.74 3.89 -0.98
CA PHE A 193 27.76 3.81 -2.06
C PHE A 193 28.37 3.20 -3.33
N ILE A 194 29.48 3.74 -3.82
CA ILE A 194 30.14 3.28 -5.04
C ILE A 194 30.48 1.77 -5.00
N PRO A 195 31.00 1.19 -3.90
CA PRO A 195 31.26 -0.25 -3.85
C PRO A 195 29.99 -1.09 -4.04
N LEU A 196 28.84 -0.63 -3.55
CA LEU A 196 27.56 -1.32 -3.72
C LEU A 196 27.03 -1.20 -5.15
N VAL A 197 27.27 -0.07 -5.82
CA VAL A 197 26.95 0.09 -7.24
C VAL A 197 27.88 -0.78 -8.08
N GLN A 198 29.17 -0.87 -7.72
CA GLN A 198 30.12 -1.76 -8.39
C GLN A 198 29.69 -3.21 -8.25
N GLU A 199 29.33 -3.67 -7.05
CA GLU A 199 28.80 -5.02 -6.83
C GLU A 199 27.56 -5.28 -7.71
N ALA A 200 26.60 -4.36 -7.71
CA ALA A 200 25.41 -4.46 -8.56
C ALA A 200 25.76 -4.50 -10.06
N TYR A 201 26.74 -3.71 -10.51
CA TYR A 201 27.21 -3.68 -11.89
C TYR A 201 27.87 -5.00 -12.31
N HIS A 202 28.73 -5.57 -11.47
CA HIS A 202 29.32 -6.88 -11.74
C HIS A 202 28.24 -7.98 -11.81
N ASN A 203 27.24 -7.93 -10.93
CA ASN A 203 26.14 -8.89 -10.93
C ASN A 203 25.22 -8.79 -12.16
N LEU A 204 25.12 -7.61 -12.79
CA LEU A 204 24.42 -7.45 -14.07
C LEU A 204 25.22 -8.09 -15.21
N LYS A 205 26.51 -7.78 -15.29
CA LYS A 205 27.44 -8.29 -16.30
C LYS A 205 27.54 -9.80 -16.32
N VAL A 206 27.75 -10.43 -15.16
CA VAL A 206 27.85 -11.89 -15.03
C VAL A 206 26.59 -12.58 -15.55
N LYS A 207 25.41 -11.97 -15.37
CA LYS A 207 24.14 -12.55 -15.86
C LYS A 207 23.88 -12.35 -17.35
N ASP A 208 24.47 -11.33 -17.99
CA ASP A 208 24.32 -11.08 -19.43
C ASP A 208 25.39 -11.84 -20.25
N ASP A 209 26.58 -12.05 -19.69
CA ASP A 209 27.70 -12.72 -20.37
C ASP A 209 27.64 -14.26 -20.29
N ASP A 210 27.02 -14.83 -19.25
CA ASP A 210 26.82 -16.28 -19.14
C ASP A 210 25.46 -16.70 -19.70
N ALA A 211 25.48 -17.53 -20.75
CA ALA A 211 24.29 -18.25 -21.15
C ALA A 211 23.81 -19.10 -19.97
N MET A 212 22.58 -18.84 -19.51
CA MET A 212 21.97 -19.54 -18.37
C MET A 212 22.26 -21.04 -18.44
N THR A 213 22.93 -21.57 -17.41
CA THR A 213 23.39 -22.95 -17.40
C THR A 213 22.21 -23.92 -17.52
N PRO A 214 22.41 -25.18 -17.97
CA PRO A 214 21.32 -26.15 -18.02
C PRO A 214 20.59 -26.32 -16.67
N SER A 215 21.33 -26.21 -15.56
CA SER A 215 20.79 -26.25 -14.20
C SER A 215 19.91 -25.04 -13.90
N GLU A 216 20.38 -23.82 -14.19
CA GLU A 216 19.59 -22.60 -13.99
C GLU A 216 18.36 -22.55 -14.91
N ARG A 217 18.46 -23.07 -16.14
CA ARG A 217 17.31 -23.28 -17.03
C ARG A 217 16.28 -24.22 -16.41
N GLN A 218 16.73 -25.33 -15.84
CA GLN A 218 15.84 -26.28 -15.19
C GLN A 218 15.17 -25.66 -13.94
N GLN A 219 15.94 -24.93 -13.11
CA GLN A 219 15.41 -24.22 -11.95
C GLN A 219 14.42 -23.12 -12.35
N PHE A 220 14.69 -22.38 -13.42
CA PHE A 220 13.80 -21.34 -13.93
C PHE A 220 12.49 -21.93 -14.46
N GLU A 221 12.54 -23.02 -15.22
CA GLU A 221 11.33 -23.71 -15.67
C GLU A 221 10.55 -24.34 -14.52
N GLN A 222 11.23 -24.91 -13.51
CA GLN A 222 10.58 -25.35 -12.28
C GLN A 222 9.89 -24.19 -11.55
N LEU A 223 10.58 -23.05 -11.40
CA LEU A 223 10.01 -21.87 -10.75
C LEU A 223 8.79 -21.35 -11.52
N LYS A 224 8.84 -21.32 -12.85
CA LYS A 224 7.73 -20.93 -13.71
C LYS A 224 6.53 -21.87 -13.54
N GLN A 225 6.77 -23.18 -13.45
CA GLN A 225 5.73 -24.16 -13.12
C GLN A 225 5.15 -23.91 -11.72
N THR A 226 5.99 -23.72 -10.70
CA THR A 226 5.55 -23.41 -9.34
C THR A 226 4.70 -22.15 -9.29
N VAL A 227 5.10 -21.07 -9.99
CA VAL A 227 4.32 -19.82 -10.06
C VAL A 227 2.97 -20.04 -10.75
N ALA A 228 2.93 -20.83 -11.82
CA ALA A 228 1.67 -21.18 -12.49
C ALA A 228 0.74 -21.98 -11.56
N THR A 229 1.28 -22.96 -10.82
CA THR A 229 0.54 -23.73 -9.82
C THR A 229 0.01 -22.84 -8.70
N LEU A 230 0.85 -22.00 -8.09
CA LEU A 230 0.44 -21.06 -7.05
C LEU A 230 -0.66 -20.10 -7.52
N LYS A 231 -0.57 -19.60 -8.75
CA LYS A 231 -1.61 -18.76 -9.34
C LYS A 231 -2.95 -19.50 -9.45
N SER A 232 -2.92 -20.79 -9.80
CA SER A 232 -4.12 -21.62 -9.87
C SER A 232 -4.72 -21.89 -8.48
N GLU A 233 -3.88 -22.16 -7.48
CA GLU A 233 -4.29 -22.38 -6.09
C GLU A 233 -4.91 -21.11 -5.47
N ILE A 234 -4.30 -19.95 -5.70
CA ILE A 234 -4.85 -18.65 -5.26
C ILE A 234 -6.24 -18.42 -5.86
N LYS A 235 -6.45 -18.78 -7.13
CA LYS A 235 -7.77 -18.69 -7.78
C LYS A 235 -8.77 -19.65 -7.12
N ALA A 236 -8.37 -20.89 -6.83
CA ALA A 236 -9.22 -21.87 -6.15
C ALA A 236 -9.58 -21.42 -4.73
N LEU A 237 -8.61 -20.93 -3.96
CA LEU A 237 -8.83 -20.37 -2.61
C LEU A 237 -9.74 -19.16 -2.64
N THR A 238 -9.61 -18.29 -3.64
CA THR A 238 -10.51 -17.14 -3.83
C THR A 238 -11.94 -17.59 -4.07
N ASN A 239 -12.15 -18.62 -4.90
CA ASN A 239 -13.47 -19.19 -5.13
C ASN A 239 -14.04 -19.82 -3.85
N SER A 240 -13.24 -20.61 -3.11
CA SER A 240 -13.65 -21.20 -1.83
C SER A 240 -14.05 -20.14 -0.80
N LYS A 241 -13.26 -19.07 -0.66
CA LYS A 241 -13.58 -17.91 0.19
C LYS A 241 -14.92 -17.27 -0.20
N ASN A 242 -15.20 -17.12 -1.49
CA ASN A 242 -16.46 -16.54 -1.96
C ASN A 242 -17.66 -17.45 -1.65
N VAL A 243 -17.51 -18.76 -1.81
CA VAL A 243 -18.55 -19.74 -1.45
C VAL A 243 -18.82 -19.71 0.06
N LEU A 244 -17.77 -19.72 0.89
CA LEU A 244 -17.90 -19.61 2.34
C LEU A 244 -18.57 -18.31 2.78
N LYS A 245 -18.17 -17.18 2.18
CA LYS A 245 -18.79 -15.87 2.45
C LYS A 245 -20.29 -15.89 2.14
N LYS A 246 -20.68 -16.46 1.00
CA LYS A 246 -22.09 -16.61 0.61
C LYS A 246 -22.84 -17.50 1.60
N GLY A 247 -22.26 -18.64 1.98
CA GLY A 247 -22.86 -19.55 2.96
C GLY A 247 -23.09 -18.88 4.32
N VAL A 248 -22.12 -18.11 4.82
CA VAL A 248 -22.25 -17.34 6.07
C VAL A 248 -23.36 -16.29 5.98
N GLN A 249 -23.49 -15.60 4.83
CA GLN A 249 -24.57 -14.63 4.62
C GLN A 249 -25.95 -15.29 4.61
N GLU A 250 -26.09 -16.42 3.92
CA GLU A 250 -27.33 -17.20 3.85
C GLU A 250 -27.74 -17.75 5.24
N GLN A 251 -26.76 -18.28 5.99
CA GLN A 251 -26.98 -18.71 7.37
C GLN A 251 -27.41 -17.53 8.26
N GLY A 252 -26.75 -16.38 8.16
CA GLY A 252 -27.11 -15.17 8.91
C GLY A 252 -28.55 -14.72 8.63
N ALA A 253 -28.98 -14.76 7.36
CA ALA A 253 -30.36 -14.45 6.98
C ALA A 253 -31.38 -15.47 7.55
N SER A 254 -31.06 -16.76 7.52
CA SER A 254 -31.90 -17.83 8.08
C SER A 254 -32.04 -17.72 9.60
N LEU A 255 -30.93 -17.43 10.30
CA LEU A 255 -30.91 -17.19 11.74
C LEU A 255 -31.76 -15.97 12.11
N LYS A 256 -31.67 -14.88 11.36
CA LYS A 256 -32.52 -13.70 11.57
C LYS A 256 -34.01 -14.05 11.47
N LYS A 257 -34.41 -14.76 10.40
CA LYS A 257 -35.79 -15.20 10.20
C LYS A 257 -36.27 -16.13 11.32
N THR A 258 -35.41 -17.03 11.79
CA THR A 258 -35.73 -17.92 12.91
C THR A 258 -35.87 -17.13 14.21
N GLY A 259 -34.98 -16.19 14.48
CA GLY A 259 -35.07 -15.29 15.64
C GLY A 259 -36.36 -14.47 15.66
N GLU A 260 -36.81 -13.97 14.51
CA GLU A 260 -38.11 -13.28 14.39
C GLU A 260 -39.29 -14.20 14.74
N ARG A 261 -39.28 -15.45 14.26
CA ARG A 261 -40.32 -16.44 14.58
C ARG A 261 -40.32 -16.81 16.07
N VAL A 262 -39.14 -16.98 16.68
CA VAL A 262 -39.00 -17.23 18.12
C VAL A 262 -39.57 -16.07 18.92
N LYS A 263 -39.24 -14.82 18.55
CA LYS A 263 -39.78 -13.62 19.21
C LYS A 263 -41.31 -13.57 19.18
N VAL A 264 -41.94 -13.96 18.07
CA VAL A 264 -43.41 -14.06 17.97
C VAL A 264 -43.96 -15.11 18.95
N LEU A 265 -43.32 -16.27 19.06
CA LEU A 265 -43.74 -17.32 20.00
C LEU A 265 -43.54 -16.89 21.46
N GLU A 266 -42.41 -16.28 21.80
CA GLU A 266 -42.14 -15.76 23.14
C GLU A 266 -43.21 -14.73 23.56
N ASN A 267 -43.55 -13.80 22.66
CA ASN A 267 -44.61 -12.82 22.90
C ASN A 267 -45.99 -13.45 23.12
N ARG A 268 -46.28 -14.61 22.52
CA ARG A 268 -47.53 -15.34 22.75
C ARG A 268 -47.51 -16.17 24.03
N ALA A 269 -46.34 -16.73 24.38
CA ALA A 269 -46.16 -17.58 25.54
C ALA A 269 -46.20 -16.78 26.86
N LYS A 270 -45.71 -15.54 26.85
CA LYS A 270 -45.66 -14.70 28.05
C LYS A 270 -46.02 -13.25 27.71
N LEU A 271 -47.28 -12.89 27.88
CA LEU A 271 -47.75 -11.53 27.67
C LEU A 271 -47.45 -10.68 28.92
N THR A 272 -46.80 -9.54 28.71
CA THR A 272 -46.44 -8.60 29.77
C THR A 272 -47.66 -7.89 30.37
N GLN A 273 -48.76 -7.79 29.63
CA GLN A 273 -50.00 -7.18 30.07
C GLN A 273 -51.18 -8.11 29.81
N ILE A 274 -52.21 -8.00 30.65
CA ILE A 274 -53.48 -8.69 30.43
C ILE A 274 -54.15 -8.06 29.19
N PRO A 275 -54.43 -8.83 28.13
CA PRO A 275 -55.08 -8.30 26.94
C PRO A 275 -56.45 -7.68 27.26
N SER A 276 -56.81 -6.61 26.55
CA SER A 276 -58.07 -5.90 26.76
C SER A 276 -59.31 -6.81 26.72
N TYR A 277 -59.31 -7.82 25.83
CA TYR A 277 -60.40 -8.79 25.72
C TYR A 277 -60.59 -9.68 26.96
N ALA A 278 -59.53 -9.84 27.77
CA ALA A 278 -59.49 -10.74 28.93
C ALA A 278 -59.61 -10.00 30.28
N GLN A 279 -59.50 -8.67 30.31
CA GLN A 279 -59.46 -7.88 31.55
C GLN A 279 -60.63 -8.20 32.48
N ARG A 280 -61.88 -8.16 31.98
CA ARG A 280 -63.08 -8.45 32.80
C ARG A 280 -63.08 -9.87 33.37
N ALA A 281 -62.69 -10.85 32.54
CA ALA A 281 -62.67 -12.25 32.93
C ALA A 281 -61.59 -12.52 33.99
N ILE A 282 -60.41 -11.91 33.85
CA ILE A 282 -59.32 -12.03 34.82
C ILE A 282 -59.65 -11.30 36.12
N SER A 283 -60.25 -10.10 36.07
CA SER A 283 -60.70 -9.40 37.28
C SER A 283 -61.70 -10.24 38.08
N ALA A 284 -62.62 -10.93 37.41
CA ALA A 284 -63.53 -11.87 38.08
C ALA A 284 -62.79 -13.09 38.66
N LEU A 285 -61.88 -13.69 37.88
CA LEU A 285 -61.11 -14.87 38.31
C LEU A 285 -60.24 -14.58 39.55
N VAL A 286 -59.64 -13.39 39.65
CA VAL A 286 -58.82 -12.95 40.81
C VAL A 286 -59.65 -12.85 42.09
N GLN A 287 -60.95 -12.58 42.00
CA GLN A 287 -61.84 -12.50 43.16
C GLN A 287 -62.39 -13.86 43.60
N LEU A 288 -62.29 -14.89 42.76
CA LEU A 288 -62.76 -16.23 43.12
C LEU A 288 -61.88 -16.83 44.20
N ARG A 289 -62.52 -17.57 45.09
CA ARG A 289 -61.89 -18.40 46.12
C ARG A 289 -62.25 -19.85 45.88
N ASP A 290 -61.30 -20.74 46.14
CA ASP A 290 -61.57 -22.17 46.18
C ASP A 290 -62.38 -22.56 47.42
N GLN A 291 -62.68 -23.84 47.56
CA GLN A 291 -63.44 -24.38 48.70
C GLN A 291 -62.74 -24.19 50.05
N TYR A 292 -61.47 -23.81 50.08
CA TYR A 292 -60.67 -23.56 51.27
C TYR A 292 -60.44 -22.06 51.51
N GLY A 293 -61.07 -21.18 50.73
CA GLY A 293 -60.94 -19.73 50.87
C GLY A 293 -59.67 -19.15 50.25
N SER A 294 -58.89 -19.94 49.50
CA SER A 294 -57.65 -19.50 48.82
C SER A 294 -57.95 -18.93 47.42
N PRO A 295 -57.17 -17.96 46.91
CA PRO A 295 -57.36 -17.45 45.55
C PRO A 295 -57.22 -18.56 44.50
N VAL A 296 -58.14 -18.58 43.52
CA VAL A 296 -58.05 -19.54 42.40
C VAL A 296 -56.87 -19.21 41.46
N ILE A 297 -56.38 -17.97 41.50
CA ILE A 297 -55.17 -17.54 40.81
C ILE A 297 -54.41 -16.49 41.62
N ASP A 298 -53.11 -16.72 41.83
CA ASP A 298 -52.25 -15.79 42.57
C ASP A 298 -51.50 -14.79 41.66
N THR A 299 -51.30 -15.14 40.39
CA THR A 299 -50.48 -14.36 39.45
C THR A 299 -51.22 -14.16 38.12
N PRO A 300 -52.00 -13.06 38.00
CA PRO A 300 -52.83 -12.80 36.81
C PRO A 300 -52.04 -12.20 35.64
N HIS A 301 -50.80 -11.74 35.85
CA HIS A 301 -49.93 -11.15 34.82
C HIS A 301 -48.88 -12.16 34.33
N GLY A 302 -48.30 -11.91 33.15
CA GLY A 302 -47.22 -12.75 32.63
C GLY A 302 -47.68 -14.13 32.16
N ARG A 303 -48.96 -14.29 31.80
CA ARG A 303 -49.53 -15.54 31.32
C ARG A 303 -49.56 -15.59 29.78
N SER A 304 -49.80 -16.77 29.24
CA SER A 304 -49.88 -16.97 27.79
C SER A 304 -51.16 -16.40 27.20
N ALA A 305 -51.14 -16.10 25.90
CA ALA A 305 -52.34 -15.70 25.15
C ALA A 305 -53.45 -16.75 25.26
N ASP A 306 -53.08 -18.04 25.26
CA ASP A 306 -54.02 -19.16 25.35
C ASP A 306 -54.68 -19.23 26.73
N PHE A 307 -53.92 -18.97 27.81
CA PHE A 307 -54.50 -18.86 29.15
C PHE A 307 -55.55 -17.76 29.21
N TYR A 308 -55.22 -16.54 28.76
CA TYR A 308 -56.16 -15.42 28.78
C TYR A 308 -57.39 -15.69 27.90
N SER A 309 -57.21 -16.36 26.75
CA SER A 309 -58.31 -16.73 25.86
C SER A 309 -59.23 -17.76 26.51
N LEU A 310 -58.67 -18.80 27.13
CA LEU A 310 -59.43 -19.84 27.81
C LEU A 310 -60.27 -19.26 28.96
N ILE A 311 -59.65 -18.47 29.84
CA ILE A 311 -60.37 -17.83 30.95
C ILE A 311 -61.49 -16.91 30.43
N THR A 312 -61.24 -16.17 29.34
CA THR A 312 -62.25 -15.33 28.71
C THR A 312 -63.44 -16.15 28.20
N VAL A 313 -63.20 -17.30 27.56
CA VAL A 313 -64.25 -18.20 27.08
C VAL A 313 -65.05 -18.76 28.24
N LEU A 314 -64.39 -19.29 29.28
CA LEU A 314 -65.06 -19.86 30.45
C LEU A 314 -65.89 -18.81 31.20
N TYR A 315 -65.38 -17.58 31.32
CA TYR A 315 -66.12 -16.46 31.90
C TYR A 315 -67.37 -16.11 31.09
N ARG A 316 -67.24 -15.99 29.75
CA ARG A 316 -68.38 -15.66 28.86
C ARG A 316 -69.42 -16.78 28.80
N ALA A 317 -68.99 -18.03 28.98
CA ALA A 317 -69.89 -19.19 29.09
C ALA A 317 -70.59 -19.28 30.46
N GLY A 318 -70.26 -18.40 31.42
CA GLY A 318 -70.84 -18.40 32.76
C GLY A 318 -70.30 -19.50 33.69
N LEU A 319 -69.17 -20.10 33.35
CA LEU A 319 -68.59 -21.23 34.11
C LEU A 319 -67.69 -20.80 35.27
N LEU A 320 -67.24 -19.53 35.28
CA LEU A 320 -66.33 -19.01 36.32
C LEU A 320 -67.03 -18.22 37.41
N VAL A 321 -68.21 -17.66 37.15
CA VAL A 321 -68.96 -16.87 38.14
C VAL A 321 -70.38 -17.42 38.17
N LYS A 322 -70.77 -18.03 39.29
CA LYS A 322 -72.18 -18.34 39.52
C LYS A 322 -72.93 -17.01 39.65
N LYS A 323 -74.01 -16.86 38.88
CA LYS A 323 -74.90 -15.69 38.95
C LYS A 323 -75.42 -15.47 40.36
#